data_AF-A0A833V434-F1
#
_entry.id   AF-A0A833V434-F1
#
_cell.length_a   1.000
_cell.length_b   1.000
_cell.length_c   1.000
_cell.angle_alpha   90.00
_cell.angle_beta   90.00
_cell.angle_gamma   90.00
#
_symmetry.space_group_name_H-M   'P 1'
#
loop_
_entity.id
_entity.type
_entity.pdbx_description
1 polymer ?
#
loop_
_entity_poly.entity_id
_entity_poly.type
_entity_poly.pdbx_seq_one_letter_code
_entity_poly.pdbx_strand_id
1 'polypeptide(L)'
;MWYGLPFVSYGVLLVVTVNSIGAAFQLAYLTLFIAYADKRRKLKMLGLLIGVFALFALIVSVSSVFFDHPTRMTLVGYLSVASLISMFASPLLVINLVIKTKSVEFMPFYLSLATFLMSISFFAYGLLLHDFFIYDAFQEE
;
A
#
# COMPACT_ATOMS: atom_id res chain seq x y z
N MET A 1 -3.41 -6.25 -2.00
CA MET A 1 -4.45 -7.22 -2.40
C MET A 1 -3.88 -8.60 -2.71
N TRP A 2 -2.83 -8.71 -3.53
CA TRP A 2 -2.28 -10.02 -3.93
C TRP A 2 -1.78 -10.90 -2.76
N TYR A 3 -1.09 -10.31 -1.79
CA TYR A 3 -0.51 -11.05 -0.65
C TYR A 3 -1.55 -11.66 0.31
N GLY A 4 -2.75 -11.08 0.41
CA GLY A 4 -3.75 -11.48 1.41
C GLY A 4 -4.83 -12.42 0.89
N LEU A 5 -4.81 -12.76 -0.40
CA LEU A 5 -5.82 -13.66 -0.95
C LEU A 5 -5.70 -15.05 -0.28
N PRO A 6 -6.82 -15.78 -0.10
CA PRO A 6 -6.83 -17.06 0.62
C PRO A 6 -5.98 -18.15 -0.06
N PHE A 7 -5.54 -17.93 -1.29
CA PHE A 7 -4.57 -18.77 -2.00
C PHE A 7 -3.10 -18.41 -1.73
N VAL A 8 -2.81 -17.32 -1.00
CA VAL A 8 -1.45 -16.84 -0.67
C VAL A 8 -1.18 -16.82 0.84
N SER A 9 -2.17 -16.46 1.67
CA SER A 9 -2.00 -16.44 3.14
C SER A 9 -3.35 -16.64 3.85
N TYR A 10 -3.38 -17.57 4.81
CA TYR A 10 -4.53 -17.81 5.69
C TYR A 10 -4.42 -16.91 6.92
N GLY A 11 -5.51 -16.25 7.33
CA GLY A 11 -5.56 -15.44 8.57
C GLY A 11 -5.52 -13.91 8.39
N VAL A 12 -5.27 -13.39 7.19
CA VAL A 12 -5.13 -11.94 6.89
C VAL A 12 -6.37 -11.28 6.28
N LEU A 13 -7.57 -11.82 6.54
CA LEU A 13 -8.85 -11.32 6.00
C LEU A 13 -9.10 -9.84 6.30
N LEU A 14 -8.73 -9.36 7.50
CA LEU A 14 -8.95 -7.97 7.90
C LEU A 14 -8.08 -6.99 7.10
N VAL A 15 -6.86 -7.40 6.76
CA VAL A 15 -5.97 -6.63 5.87
C VAL A 15 -6.58 -6.58 4.47
N VAL A 16 -7.12 -7.70 3.97
CA VAL A 16 -7.76 -7.75 2.65
C VAL A 16 -8.98 -6.84 2.57
N THR A 17 -9.87 -6.89 3.56
CA THR A 17 -11.11 -6.10 3.54
C THR A 17 -10.83 -4.60 3.60
N VAL A 18 -9.95 -4.16 4.51
CA VAL A 18 -9.58 -2.74 4.62
C VAL A 18 -8.88 -2.24 3.37
N ASN A 19 -7.97 -3.04 2.80
CA ASN A 19 -7.33 -2.69 1.52
C ASN A 19 -8.33 -2.67 0.36
N SER A 20 -9.34 -3.55 0.38
CA SER A 20 -10.40 -3.59 -0.65
C SER A 20 -11.28 -2.36 -0.62
N ILE A 21 -11.72 -1.96 0.57
CA ILE A 21 -12.46 -0.71 0.77
C ILE A 21 -11.58 0.47 0.35
N GLY A 22 -10.33 0.52 0.81
CA GLY A 22 -9.39 1.57 0.44
C GLY A 22 -9.19 1.70 -1.08
N ALA A 23 -9.06 0.57 -1.78
CA ALA A 23 -8.94 0.57 -3.24
C ALA A 23 -10.21 1.08 -3.94
N ALA A 24 -11.41 0.76 -3.43
CA ALA A 24 -12.65 1.29 -3.97
C ALA A 24 -12.73 2.82 -3.82
N PHE A 25 -12.36 3.35 -2.65
CA PHE A 25 -12.25 4.81 -2.46
C PHE A 25 -11.19 5.44 -3.36
N GLN A 26 -10.02 4.81 -3.49
CA GLN A 26 -8.94 5.29 -4.37
C GLN A 26 -9.40 5.34 -5.83
N LEU A 27 -10.15 4.33 -6.29
CA LEU A 27 -10.70 4.27 -7.65
C LEU A 27 -11.77 5.34 -7.88
N ALA A 28 -12.66 5.56 -6.91
CA ALA A 28 -13.65 6.63 -6.96
C ALA A 28 -12.96 8.01 -7.04
N TYR A 29 -11.95 8.25 -6.20
CA TYR A 29 -11.17 9.49 -6.22
C TYR A 29 -10.46 9.70 -7.56
N LEU A 30 -9.81 8.67 -8.10
CA LEU A 30 -9.19 8.70 -9.43
C LEU A 30 -10.18 9.01 -10.53
N THR A 31 -11.37 8.40 -10.48
CA THR A 31 -12.43 8.61 -11.48
C THR A 31 -12.91 10.05 -11.46
N LEU A 32 -13.20 10.59 -10.28
CA LEU A 32 -13.56 12.01 -10.09
C LEU A 32 -12.44 12.94 -10.56
N PHE A 33 -11.20 12.66 -10.16
CA PHE A 33 -10.05 13.46 -10.57
C PHE A 33 -9.91 13.49 -12.11
N ILE A 34 -10.02 12.35 -12.78
CA ILE A 34 -9.94 12.26 -14.24
C ILE A 34 -11.15 12.93 -14.92
N ALA A 35 -12.33 12.91 -14.30
CA ALA A 35 -13.51 13.59 -14.81
C ALA A 35 -13.37 15.12 -14.78
N TYR A 36 -12.83 15.67 -13.69
CA TYR A 36 -12.79 17.12 -13.44
C TYR A 36 -11.43 17.80 -13.69
N ALA A 37 -10.35 17.06 -13.93
CA ALA A 37 -9.03 17.66 -14.14
C ALA A 37 -8.83 18.26 -15.56
N ASP A 38 -8.04 19.33 -15.63
CA ASP A 38 -7.60 19.93 -16.89
C ASP A 38 -6.90 18.93 -17.82
N LYS A 39 -7.12 19.08 -19.13
CA LYS A 39 -6.61 18.16 -20.17
C LYS A 39 -5.12 17.82 -20.04
N ARG A 40 -4.26 18.80 -19.71
CA ARG A 40 -2.81 18.57 -19.53
C ARG A 40 -2.48 17.75 -18.28
N ARG A 41 -3.14 18.04 -17.15
CA ARG A 41 -2.96 17.29 -15.90
C ARG A 41 -3.53 15.87 -16.03
N LYS A 42 -4.70 15.75 -16.63
CA LYS A 42 -5.36 14.48 -16.94
C LYS A 42 -4.47 13.54 -17.76
N LEU A 43 -3.85 14.02 -18.84
CA LEU A 43 -2.97 13.19 -19.69
C LEU A 43 -1.73 12.69 -18.92
N LYS A 44 -1.09 13.56 -18.13
CA LYS A 44 0.05 13.18 -17.28
C LYS A 44 -0.34 12.13 -16.25
N MET A 45 -1.46 12.32 -15.55
CA MET A 45 -1.92 11.40 -14.50
C MET A 45 -2.33 10.05 -15.10
N LEU A 46 -3.01 10.06 -16.25
CA LEU A 46 -3.39 8.83 -16.96
C LEU A 46 -2.15 8.07 -17.45
N GLY A 47 -1.15 8.77 -17.98
CA GLY A 47 0.12 8.16 -18.37
C GLY A 47 0.84 7.50 -17.18
N LEU A 48 0.89 8.19 -16.02
CA LEU A 48 1.44 7.60 -14.79
C LEU A 48 0.64 6.39 -14.33
N LEU A 49 -0.69 6.44 -14.36
CA LEU A 49 -1.57 5.34 -13.97
C LEU A 49 -1.34 4.10 -14.84
N ILE A 50 -1.31 4.27 -16.16
CA ILE A 50 -1.02 3.19 -17.12
C ILE A 50 0.38 2.62 -16.85
N GLY A 51 1.37 3.48 -16.61
CA GLY A 51 2.74 3.05 -16.28
C GLY A 51 2.80 2.19 -15.02
N VAL A 52 2.08 2.56 -13.96
CA VAL A 52 2.01 1.78 -12.71
C VAL A 52 1.34 0.42 -12.94
N PHE A 53 0.21 0.39 -13.66
CA PHE A 53 -0.47 -0.88 -13.97
C PHE A 53 0.36 -1.78 -14.87
N ALA A 54 1.04 -1.22 -15.88
CA ALA A 54 1.92 -1.97 -16.76
C ALA A 54 3.12 -2.55 -16.00
N LEU A 55 3.75 -1.76 -15.11
CA LEU A 55 4.82 -2.25 -14.25
C LEU A 55 4.34 -3.37 -13.32
N PHE A 56 3.16 -3.21 -12.71
CA PHE A 56 2.57 -4.24 -11.86
C PHE A 56 2.29 -5.53 -12.65
N ALA A 57 1.67 -5.43 -13.82
CA ALA A 57 1.41 -6.57 -14.69
C ALA A 57 2.70 -7.26 -15.17
N LEU A 58 3.75 -6.49 -15.45
CA LEU A 58 5.07 -7.00 -15.81
C LEU A 58 5.67 -7.79 -14.64
N ILE A 59 5.67 -7.23 -13.43
CA ILE A 59 6.18 -7.90 -12.22
C ILE A 59 5.43 -9.22 -12.00
N VAL A 60 4.10 -9.22 -12.09
CA VAL A 60 3.28 -10.44 -11.93
C VAL A 60 3.60 -11.46 -13.01
N SER A 61 3.71 -11.04 -14.27
CA SER A 61 3.97 -11.93 -15.40
C SER A 61 5.37 -12.56 -15.32
N VAL A 62 6.40 -11.74 -15.08
CA VAL A 62 7.79 -12.21 -14.90
C VAL A 62 7.88 -13.12 -13.68
N SER A 63 7.25 -12.73 -12.57
CA SER A 63 7.25 -13.53 -11.34
C SER A 63 6.57 -14.89 -11.51
N SER A 64 5.54 -14.98 -12.36
CA SER A 64 4.79 -16.21 -12.59
C SER A 64 5.48 -17.16 -13.57
N VAL A 65 6.27 -16.63 -14.51
CA VAL A 65 6.95 -17.41 -15.54
C VAL A 65 8.34 -17.89 -15.11
N PHE A 66 9.07 -17.08 -14.33
CA PHE A 66 10.49 -17.33 -14.05
C PHE A 66 10.80 -17.82 -12.62
N PHE A 67 9.85 -17.78 -11.68
CA PHE A 67 10.12 -18.11 -10.27
C PHE A 67 9.17 -19.19 -9.73
N ASP A 68 9.75 -20.12 -8.96
CA ASP A 68 9.00 -21.11 -8.19
C ASP A 68 8.15 -20.46 -7.09
N HIS A 69 7.12 -21.19 -6.64
CA HIS A 69 6.14 -20.70 -5.66
C HIS A 69 6.75 -20.04 -4.40
N PRO A 70 7.77 -20.62 -3.72
CA PRO A 70 8.36 -19.99 -2.53
C PRO A 70 9.14 -18.71 -2.87
N THR A 71 9.95 -18.71 -3.93
CA THR A 71 10.73 -17.54 -4.34
C THR A 71 9.85 -16.38 -4.80
N ARG A 72 8.75 -16.68 -5.50
CA ARG A 72 7.72 -15.69 -5.87
C ARG A 72 7.09 -15.04 -4.64
N MET A 73 6.74 -15.83 -3.63
CA MET A 73 6.12 -15.32 -2.42
C MET A 73 7.04 -14.32 -1.70
N THR A 74 8.33 -14.67 -1.55
CA THR A 74 9.33 -13.80 -0.93
C THR A 74 9.56 -12.51 -1.73
N LEU A 75 9.70 -12.59 -3.05
CA LEU A 75 9.91 -11.43 -3.91
C LEU A 75 8.73 -10.45 -3.88
N VAL A 76 7.51 -10.98 -3.98
CA VAL A 76 6.28 -10.17 -3.86
C VAL A 76 6.15 -9.58 -2.46
N GLY A 77 6.54 -10.33 -1.42
CA GLY A 77 6.61 -9.84 -0.04
C GLY A 77 7.52 -8.62 0.10
N TYR A 78 8.76 -8.71 -0.37
CA TYR A 78 9.70 -7.57 -0.33
C TYR A 78 9.23 -6.36 -1.13
N LEU A 79 8.69 -6.56 -2.33
CA LEU A 79 8.12 -5.47 -3.12
C LEU A 79 6.93 -4.81 -2.42
N SER A 80 6.09 -5.60 -1.75
CA SER A 80 4.96 -5.10 -0.98
C SER A 80 5.42 -4.26 0.20
N VAL A 81 6.45 -4.69 0.93
CA VAL A 81 7.04 -3.93 2.05
C VAL A 81 7.69 -2.64 1.54
N ALA A 82 8.47 -2.71 0.46
CA ALA A 82 9.09 -1.54 -0.14
C ALA A 82 8.04 -0.51 -0.63
N SER A 83 6.94 -0.98 -1.23
CA SER A 83 5.82 -0.12 -1.62
C SER A 83 5.09 0.48 -0.42
N LEU A 84 4.97 -0.25 0.70
CA LEU A 84 4.36 0.26 1.92
C LEU A 84 5.22 1.38 2.52
N ILE A 85 6.54 1.19 2.57
CA ILE A 85 7.48 2.20 3.07
C ILE A 85 7.45 3.45 2.18
N SER A 86 7.41 3.29 0.86
CA SER A 86 7.42 4.44 -0.07
C SER A 86 6.17 5.31 0.05
N MET A 87 5.02 4.76 0.46
CA MET A 87 3.82 5.55 0.73
C MET A 87 4.01 6.59 1.85
N PHE A 88 4.93 6.37 2.80
CA PHE A 88 5.23 7.33 3.86
C PHE A 88 5.99 8.57 3.38
N ALA A 89 6.50 8.58 2.14
CA ALA A 89 7.12 9.77 1.56
C ALA A 89 6.15 10.95 1.49
N SER A 90 4.86 10.71 1.19
CA SER A 90 3.85 11.79 1.12
C SER A 90 3.61 12.46 2.49
N PRO A 91 3.29 11.74 3.58
CA PRO A 91 3.24 12.31 4.92
C PRO A 91 4.52 13.06 5.33
N LEU A 92 5.71 12.53 5.00
CA LEU A 92 6.98 13.16 5.34
C LEU A 92 7.16 14.53 4.65
N LEU A 93 6.75 14.64 3.38
CA LEU A 93 6.73 15.91 2.65
C LEU A 93 5.76 16.92 3.28
N VAL A 94 4.59 16.46 3.75
CA VAL A 94 3.62 17.32 4.45
C VAL A 94 4.18 17.81 5.78
N ILE A 95 4.88 16.97 6.56
CA ILE A 95 5.53 17.39 7.81
C ILE A 95 6.58 18.49 7.53
N ASN A 96 7.40 18.31 6.49
CA ASN A 96 8.36 19.34 6.08
C ASN A 96 7.65 20.64 5.66
N LEU A 97 6.52 20.54 4.95
CA LEU A 97 5.71 21.70 4.59
C LEU A 97 5.18 22.42 5.84
N VAL A 98 4.62 21.69 6.83
CA VAL A 98 4.10 22.25 8.09
C VAL A 98 5.20 22.97 8.87
N ILE A 99 6.41 22.40 8.94
CA ILE A 99 7.55 23.04 9.62
C ILE A 99 7.93 24.35 8.92
N LYS A 100 7.94 24.36 7.58
CA LYS A 100 8.30 25.51 6.76
C LYS A 100 7.24 26.60 6.74
N THR A 101 5.96 26.24 6.65
CA THR A 101 4.82 27.17 6.60
C THR A 101 4.32 27.58 7.98
N LYS A 102 4.76 26.89 9.04
CA LYS A 102 4.30 27.06 10.43
C LYS A 102 2.78 26.94 10.57
N SER A 103 2.12 26.25 9.63
CA SER A 103 0.68 26.09 9.57
C SER A 103 0.32 24.61 9.44
N VAL A 104 -0.67 24.17 10.20
CA VAL A 104 -1.24 22.81 10.17
C VAL A 104 -2.41 22.68 9.18
N GLU A 105 -2.64 23.70 8.34
CA GLU A 105 -3.72 23.72 7.35
C GLU A 105 -3.71 22.49 6.41
N PHE A 106 -2.51 22.00 6.06
CA PHE A 106 -2.33 20.83 5.21
C PHE A 106 -2.33 19.49 5.97
N MET A 107 -2.47 19.52 7.30
CA MET A 107 -2.43 18.34 8.17
C MET A 107 -3.52 18.41 9.25
N PRO A 108 -4.78 18.08 8.92
CA PRO A 108 -5.85 18.07 9.90
C PRO A 108 -5.55 17.08 11.03
N PHE A 109 -5.66 17.55 12.28
CA PHE A 109 -5.32 16.78 13.48
C PHE A 109 -6.10 15.45 13.56
N TYR A 110 -7.41 15.49 13.28
CA TYR A 110 -8.27 14.30 13.32
C TYR A 110 -7.87 13.23 12.31
N LEU A 111 -7.41 13.63 11.11
CA LEU A 111 -6.93 12.68 10.11
C LEU A 111 -5.65 12.00 10.59
N SER A 112 -4.74 12.78 11.17
CA SER A 112 -3.49 12.28 11.72
C SER A 112 -3.74 11.31 12.89
N LEU A 113 -4.62 11.68 13.81
CA LEU A 113 -5.03 10.82 14.93
C LEU A 113 -5.70 9.54 14.46
N ALA A 114 -6.59 9.60 13.46
CA ALA A 114 -7.24 8.43 12.89
C ALA A 114 -6.21 7.47 12.25
N THR A 115 -5.24 8.00 11.48
CA THR A 115 -4.17 7.17 10.89
C THR A 115 -3.24 6.55 11.94
N PHE A 116 -3.00 7.26 13.05
CA PHE A 116 -2.21 6.76 14.18
C PHE A 116 -2.93 5.62 14.90
N LEU A 117 -4.21 5.80 15.25
CA LEU A 117 -5.02 4.76 15.86
C LEU A 117 -5.17 3.54 14.94
N MET A 118 -5.37 3.76 13.64
CA MET A 118 -5.39 2.69 12.64
C MET A 118 -4.08 1.89 12.65
N SER A 119 -2.94 2.58 12.71
CA SER A 119 -1.61 1.93 12.76
C SER A 119 -1.45 1.10 14.04
N ILE A 120 -1.86 1.62 15.19
CA ILE A 120 -1.86 0.88 16.47
C ILE A 120 -2.77 -0.35 16.37
N SER A 121 -3.97 -0.22 15.80
CA SER A 121 -4.90 -1.35 15.64
C SER A 121 -4.33 -2.44 14.73
N PHE A 122 -3.68 -2.08 13.62
CA PHE A 122 -3.02 -3.07 12.75
C PHE A 122 -1.80 -3.70 13.41
N PHE A 123 -1.02 -2.92 14.17
CA PHE A 123 0.11 -3.44 14.94
C PHE A 123 -0.37 -4.43 16.01
N ALA A 124 -1.40 -4.07 16.78
CA ALA A 124 -2.01 -4.95 17.77
C ALA A 124 -2.65 -6.18 17.13
N TYR A 125 -3.31 -6.04 15.97
CA TYR A 125 -3.86 -7.16 15.21
C TYR A 125 -2.76 -8.14 14.78
N GLY A 126 -1.64 -7.64 14.24
CA GLY A 126 -0.48 -8.47 13.89
C GLY A 126 0.12 -9.17 15.11
N LEU A 127 0.18 -8.49 16.26
CA LEU A 127 0.69 -9.04 17.51
C LEU A 127 -0.25 -10.10 18.12
N LEU A 128 -1.56 -9.87 18.09
CA LEU A 128 -2.61 -10.78 18.61
C LEU A 128 -2.81 -12.04 17.77
N LEU A 129 -2.53 -11.97 16.47
CA LEU A 129 -2.48 -13.15 15.61
C LEU A 129 -1.38 -14.14 15.99
N HIS A 130 -0.49 -13.79 16.95
CA HIS A 130 0.58 -14.65 17.45
C HIS A 130 1.44 -15.25 16.34
N ASP A 131 1.54 -14.58 15.19
CA ASP A 131 2.42 -14.97 14.11
C ASP A 131 3.84 -14.49 14.45
N PHE A 132 4.49 -15.25 15.34
CA PHE A 132 5.95 -15.35 15.36
C PHE A 132 6.50 -15.85 14.01
N PHE A 133 5.66 -16.29 13.06
CA PHE A 133 6.08 -16.83 11.75
C PHE A 133 6.39 -15.80 10.65
N ILE A 134 6.44 -14.50 10.98
CA ILE A 134 7.25 -13.52 10.21
C ILE A 134 8.59 -13.22 10.91
N TYR A 135 8.80 -13.74 12.11
CA TYR A 135 10.11 -13.77 12.79
C TYR A 135 10.83 -15.13 12.67
N ASP A 136 10.10 -16.22 12.39
CA ASP A 136 10.63 -17.60 12.33
C ASP A 136 10.99 -18.10 10.93
N ALA A 137 10.67 -17.36 9.86
CA ALA A 137 11.17 -17.67 8.51
C ALA A 137 12.69 -17.38 8.33
N PHE A 138 13.38 -17.05 9.44
CA PHE A 138 14.84 -16.97 9.59
C PHE A 138 15.37 -18.01 10.59
N GLN A 139 14.57 -19.02 10.94
CA GLN A 139 14.97 -20.08 11.87
C GLN A 139 14.60 -21.49 11.36
N GLU A 140 14.82 -21.74 10.07
CA GLU A 140 15.09 -23.10 9.57
C GLU A 140 16.25 -23.05 8.56
N GLU A 141 17.47 -22.97 9.12
CA GLU A 141 18.59 -23.85 8.70
C GLU A 141 18.64 -25.04 9.66
#